data_AF-A0A3D1R8W5-F1
#
_entry.id   AF-A0A3D1R8W5-F1
#
_cell.length_a   1.000
_cell.length_b   1.000
_cell.length_c   1.000
_cell.angle_alpha   90.00
_cell.angle_beta   90.00
_cell.angle_gamma   90.00
#
_symmetry.space_group_name_H-M   'P 1'
#
loop_
_entity.id
_entity.type
_entity.pdbx_description
1 polymer ?
#
loop_
_entity_poly.entity_id
_entity_poly.type
_entity_poly.pdbx_seq_one_letter_code
_entity_poly.pdbx_strand_id
1 'polypeptide(L)'
;ELNCADGVDNDGDGDTDCADSDCTGLACDQNDPQLNCGLDSEAAKACVAREAVCSDGVDDDGDGVADCADADCLGQACEGGDTGKNCGRDEQGELACVAREAVCSDGVDDDGDGSADCADADCLGQACDAVEVTLNCGLDAQDALACVARELDCADGLDNDGDGLADCLDADCAGLACNPSDPSHVCAIDGEGAPVCVGELDCADGLDSDGDTLVDCADPDCLSLGCDAEDATKACRPDALGQVACYGVETVCDDGLDDDLDGWIDGADSDCAGR
;
A
#
# COMPACT_ATOMS: atom_id res chain seq x y z
N GLU A 1 13.05 0.10 3.02
CA GLU A 1 14.44 -0.42 2.94
C GLU A 1 14.59 -1.63 2.00
N LEU A 2 15.65 -1.69 1.17
CA LEU A 2 15.87 -2.77 0.18
C LEU A 2 16.76 -3.92 0.68
N ASN A 3 17.53 -3.72 1.76
CA ASN A 3 18.41 -4.72 2.33
C ASN A 3 18.42 -4.61 3.85
N CYS A 4 17.79 -5.57 4.52
CA CYS A 4 17.49 -5.51 5.95
C CYS A 4 18.56 -6.17 6.84
N ALA A 5 19.82 -6.21 6.38
CA ALA A 5 20.88 -6.98 7.02
C ALA A 5 22.30 -6.41 6.85
N ASP A 6 22.47 -5.27 6.18
CA ASP A 6 23.81 -4.72 5.89
C ASP A 6 24.26 -3.60 6.83
N GLY A 7 23.42 -3.21 7.78
CA GLY A 7 23.71 -2.16 8.75
C GLY A 7 23.69 -0.76 8.15
N VAL A 8 22.99 -0.57 7.02
CA VAL A 8 22.89 0.71 6.32
C VAL A 8 21.44 1.03 5.99
N ASP A 9 20.99 2.20 6.46
CA ASP A 9 19.77 2.87 6.03
C ASP A 9 19.81 3.13 4.50
N ASN A 10 19.14 2.26 3.74
CA ASN A 10 19.22 2.23 2.27
C ASN A 10 18.15 3.08 1.57
N ASP A 11 17.16 3.60 2.29
CA ASP A 11 16.14 4.52 1.79
C ASP A 11 16.22 5.93 2.41
N GLY A 12 16.98 6.10 3.48
CA GLY A 12 17.32 7.38 4.09
C GLY A 12 16.32 7.88 5.12
N ASP A 13 15.45 7.02 5.67
CA ASP A 13 14.41 7.43 6.63
C ASP A 13 14.92 7.55 8.09
N GLY A 14 16.14 7.08 8.34
CA GLY A 14 16.85 7.17 9.61
C GLY A 14 16.79 5.93 10.51
N ASP A 15 15.98 4.94 10.16
CA ASP A 15 16.03 3.60 10.74
C ASP A 15 16.98 2.70 9.91
N THR A 16 17.31 1.50 10.40
CA THR A 16 18.31 0.64 9.74
C THR A 16 18.04 -0.82 10.02
N ASP A 17 18.14 -1.66 8.99
CA ASP A 17 17.85 -3.08 9.04
C ASP A 17 16.50 -3.35 9.72
N CYS A 18 16.41 -4.32 10.65
CA CYS A 18 15.16 -4.62 11.33
C CYS A 18 14.60 -3.50 12.19
N ALA A 19 15.34 -2.42 12.49
CA ALA A 19 14.75 -1.26 13.14
C ALA A 19 13.79 -0.50 12.21
N ASP A 20 14.01 -0.59 10.91
CA ASP A 20 13.20 0.00 9.85
C ASP A 20 11.82 -0.67 9.76
N SER A 21 10.78 0.10 9.47
CA SER A 21 9.42 -0.43 9.29
C SER A 21 9.24 -1.20 8.00
N ASP A 22 9.91 -0.80 6.93
CA ASP A 22 9.84 -1.44 5.62
C ASP A 22 10.50 -2.81 5.61
N CYS A 23 11.38 -3.06 6.57
CA CYS A 23 11.99 -4.36 6.75
C CYS A 23 11.10 -5.41 7.41
N THR A 24 9.93 -5.03 7.93
CA THR A 24 9.02 -5.95 8.64
C THR A 24 8.68 -7.19 7.79
N GLY A 25 9.03 -8.38 8.28
CA GLY A 25 8.82 -9.66 7.61
C GLY A 25 9.85 -10.02 6.54
N LEU A 26 10.78 -9.11 6.19
CA LEU A 26 11.85 -9.35 5.22
C LEU A 26 13.03 -10.10 5.86
N ALA A 27 13.73 -10.89 5.04
CA ALA A 27 14.89 -11.65 5.48
C ALA A 27 16.00 -10.73 6.00
N CYS A 28 16.51 -11.03 7.19
CA CYS A 28 17.51 -10.22 7.89
C CYS A 28 18.87 -10.92 8.05
N ASP A 29 19.00 -12.15 7.53
CA ASP A 29 20.28 -12.82 7.35
C ASP A 29 20.32 -13.54 5.99
N GLN A 30 21.31 -13.19 5.16
CA GLN A 30 21.50 -13.82 3.85
C GLN A 30 22.00 -15.28 3.93
N ASN A 31 22.44 -15.72 5.11
CA ASN A 31 22.94 -17.07 5.36
C ASN A 31 21.96 -17.93 6.17
N ASP A 32 20.94 -17.32 6.77
CA ASP A 32 19.90 -18.01 7.52
C ASP A 32 18.51 -17.58 7.04
N PRO A 33 17.90 -18.32 6.10
CA PRO A 33 16.59 -18.00 5.57
C PRO A 33 15.44 -18.17 6.59
N GLN A 34 15.72 -18.66 7.79
CA GLN A 34 14.75 -18.75 8.88
C GLN A 34 14.67 -17.44 9.68
N LEU A 35 15.58 -16.49 9.45
CA LEU A 35 15.61 -15.20 10.14
C LEU A 35 14.95 -14.10 9.31
N ASN A 36 13.99 -13.39 9.89
CA ASN A 36 13.40 -12.19 9.32
C ASN A 36 13.27 -11.07 10.36
N CYS A 37 13.02 -9.85 9.90
CA CYS A 37 12.79 -8.73 10.80
C CYS A 37 11.39 -8.82 11.40
N GLY A 38 11.33 -8.94 12.72
CA GLY A 38 10.10 -9.09 13.47
C GLY A 38 10.27 -8.56 14.90
N LEU A 39 9.39 -8.99 15.79
CA LEU A 39 9.47 -8.64 17.21
C LEU A 39 10.15 -9.78 17.97
N ASP A 40 11.13 -9.45 18.80
CA ASP A 40 11.69 -10.41 19.75
C ASP A 40 10.74 -10.64 20.94
N SER A 41 11.12 -11.56 21.83
CA SER A 41 10.33 -11.91 23.03
C SER A 41 10.10 -10.74 24.01
N GLU A 42 10.78 -9.61 23.82
CA GLU A 42 10.61 -8.37 24.60
C GLU A 42 9.89 -7.27 23.78
N ALA A 43 9.30 -7.65 22.64
CA ALA A 43 8.64 -6.78 21.68
C ALA A 43 9.54 -5.69 21.09
N ALA A 44 10.85 -5.94 21.00
CA ALA A 44 11.78 -5.08 20.27
C ALA A 44 11.93 -5.57 18.82
N LYS A 45 11.95 -4.63 17.87
CA LYS A 45 12.25 -4.93 16.48
C LYS A 45 13.66 -5.53 16.36
N ALA A 46 13.77 -6.74 15.83
CA ALA A 46 15.02 -7.48 15.74
C ALA A 46 14.98 -8.50 14.59
N CYS A 47 16.17 -9.01 14.27
CA CYS A 47 16.32 -10.17 13.38
C CYS A 47 16.01 -11.43 14.21
N VAL A 48 14.79 -11.94 14.06
CA VAL A 48 14.26 -13.07 14.85
C VAL A 48 14.04 -14.26 13.92
N ALA A 49 14.10 -15.45 14.50
CA ALA A 49 13.63 -16.60 13.77
C ALA A 49 12.11 -16.49 13.64
N ARG A 50 11.59 -17.05 12.56
CA ARG A 50 10.16 -17.12 12.30
C ARG A 50 9.75 -18.58 12.23
N GLU A 51 8.58 -18.89 12.78
CA GLU A 51 7.96 -20.21 12.63
C GLU A 51 7.87 -20.59 11.14
N ALA A 52 8.74 -21.52 10.73
CA ALA A 52 8.98 -21.83 9.32
C ALA A 52 7.98 -22.85 8.79
N VAL A 53 7.49 -23.75 9.64
CA VAL A 53 6.51 -24.77 9.29
C VAL A 53 5.33 -24.76 10.26
N CYS A 54 4.25 -24.09 9.87
CA CYS A 54 3.05 -23.92 10.68
C CYS A 54 2.16 -25.17 10.91
N SER A 55 2.72 -26.38 10.82
CA SER A 55 1.95 -27.64 10.89
C SER A 55 2.74 -28.89 11.31
N ASP A 56 4.01 -28.77 11.73
CA ASP A 56 4.85 -29.93 12.04
C ASP A 56 5.02 -30.20 13.55
N GLY A 57 4.46 -29.34 14.40
CA GLY A 57 4.52 -29.46 15.87
C GLY A 57 5.87 -29.07 16.46
N VAL A 58 6.70 -28.34 15.72
CA VAL A 58 8.02 -27.86 16.15
C VAL A 58 7.97 -26.34 16.27
N ASP A 59 8.44 -25.84 17.40
CA ASP A 59 8.77 -24.42 17.61
C ASP A 59 10.08 -24.12 16.85
N ASP A 60 9.97 -23.71 15.59
CA ASP A 60 11.08 -23.49 14.66
C ASP A 60 11.87 -22.22 15.00
N ASP A 61 11.23 -21.23 15.64
CA ASP A 61 11.87 -19.98 16.05
C ASP A 61 12.34 -19.91 17.51
N GLY A 62 11.88 -20.84 18.34
CA GLY A 62 12.29 -21.02 19.72
C GLY A 62 11.65 -20.02 20.69
N ASP A 63 10.56 -19.35 20.33
CA ASP A 63 9.87 -18.38 21.18
C ASP A 63 8.95 -19.04 22.24
N GLY A 64 8.70 -20.35 22.10
CA GLY A 64 7.92 -21.18 23.00
C GLY A 64 6.46 -21.41 22.57
N VAL A 65 6.02 -20.87 21.44
CA VAL A 65 4.81 -21.27 20.72
C VAL A 65 5.20 -22.01 19.43
N ALA A 66 4.26 -22.69 18.78
CA ALA A 66 4.53 -23.53 17.61
C ALA A 66 3.28 -23.64 16.75
N ASP A 67 3.46 -23.92 15.47
CA ASP A 67 2.40 -24.01 14.46
C ASP A 67 1.47 -22.78 14.50
N CYS A 68 0.16 -22.99 14.34
CA CYS A 68 -0.81 -21.90 14.44
C CYS A 68 -0.99 -21.32 15.82
N ALA A 69 -0.36 -21.84 16.88
CA ALA A 69 -0.32 -21.09 18.14
C ALA A 69 0.64 -19.89 18.04
N ASP A 70 1.52 -19.91 17.03
CA ASP A 70 2.43 -18.84 16.69
C ASP A 70 1.76 -17.73 15.87
N ALA A 71 2.07 -16.48 16.20
CA ALA A 71 1.60 -15.31 15.46
C ALA A 71 2.27 -15.21 14.08
N ASP A 72 3.48 -15.73 13.94
CA ASP A 72 4.25 -15.75 12.69
C ASP A 72 3.65 -16.66 11.61
N CYS A 73 2.73 -17.52 12.03
CA CYS A 73 1.96 -18.40 11.19
C CYS A 73 0.65 -17.82 10.67
N LEU A 74 0.24 -16.62 11.11
CA LEU A 74 -1.02 -16.01 10.67
C LEU A 74 -1.19 -16.02 9.14
N GLY A 75 -2.30 -16.59 8.68
CA GLY A 75 -2.66 -16.76 7.26
C GLY A 75 -1.94 -17.90 6.53
N GLN A 76 -0.96 -18.57 7.15
CA GLN A 76 -0.28 -19.72 6.55
C GLN A 76 -1.13 -20.98 6.61
N ALA A 77 -0.96 -21.87 5.63
CA ALA A 77 -1.62 -23.16 5.64
C ALA A 77 -1.15 -24.00 6.84
N CYS A 78 -2.09 -24.60 7.55
CA CYS A 78 -1.85 -25.29 8.81
C CYS A 78 -2.07 -26.81 8.78
N GLU A 79 -2.44 -27.32 7.62
CA GLU A 79 -2.43 -28.74 7.32
C GLU A 79 -1.61 -28.96 6.04
N GLY A 80 -0.95 -30.11 5.94
CA GLY A 80 -0.16 -30.46 4.76
C GLY A 80 -1.01 -30.60 3.50
N GLY A 81 -1.13 -29.50 2.75
CA GLY A 81 -1.89 -29.41 1.50
C GLY A 81 -2.92 -28.28 1.52
N ASP A 82 -3.54 -28.04 0.37
CA ASP A 82 -4.57 -27.01 0.17
C ASP A 82 -5.93 -27.56 0.61
N THR A 83 -6.21 -27.50 1.92
CA THR A 83 -7.37 -28.15 2.56
C THR A 83 -8.42 -27.17 3.06
N GLY A 84 -8.33 -25.89 2.71
CA GLY A 84 -9.24 -24.86 3.21
C GLY A 84 -9.04 -24.55 4.69
N LYS A 85 -7.81 -24.68 5.20
CA LYS A 85 -7.46 -24.27 6.57
C LYS A 85 -6.19 -23.45 6.60
N ASN A 86 -6.22 -22.39 7.38
CA ASN A 86 -5.06 -21.55 7.65
C ASN A 86 -4.97 -21.23 9.14
N CYS A 87 -3.81 -20.81 9.59
CA CYS A 87 -3.67 -20.30 10.94
C CYS A 87 -4.39 -18.95 11.03
N GLY A 88 -5.33 -18.87 11.96
CA GLY A 88 -6.17 -17.71 12.18
C GLY A 88 -6.63 -17.68 13.63
N ARG A 89 -7.64 -16.88 13.92
CA ARG A 89 -8.26 -16.88 15.26
C ARG A 89 -9.48 -17.79 15.25
N ASP A 90 -9.57 -18.68 16.23
CA ASP A 90 -10.78 -19.48 16.45
C ASP A 90 -11.95 -18.64 17.01
N GLU A 91 -13.10 -19.28 17.23
CA GLU A 91 -14.29 -18.68 17.83
C GLU A 91 -14.03 -18.03 19.21
N GLN A 92 -12.95 -18.40 19.91
CA GLN A 92 -12.55 -17.86 21.20
C GLN A 92 -11.49 -16.75 21.08
N GLY A 93 -11.00 -16.47 19.87
CA GLY A 93 -9.99 -15.47 19.58
C GLY A 93 -8.55 -15.96 19.77
N GLU A 94 -8.35 -17.26 19.99
CA GLU A 94 -7.04 -17.89 20.15
C GLU A 94 -6.47 -18.27 18.78
N LEU A 95 -5.15 -18.14 18.64
CA LEU A 95 -4.45 -18.51 17.41
C LEU A 95 -4.49 -20.04 17.25
N ALA A 96 -5.07 -20.51 16.14
CA ALA A 96 -5.31 -21.92 15.88
C ALA A 96 -5.40 -22.21 14.37
N CYS A 97 -5.31 -23.48 14.02
CA CYS A 97 -5.61 -23.96 12.67
C CYS A 97 -7.11 -23.94 12.48
N VAL A 98 -7.62 -22.87 11.86
CA VAL A 98 -9.04 -22.69 11.61
C VAL A 98 -9.34 -23.08 10.17
N ALA A 99 -10.51 -23.66 9.97
CA ALA A 99 -11.00 -23.82 8.62
C ALA A 99 -11.44 -22.44 8.12
N ARG A 100 -11.26 -22.23 6.83
CA ARG A 100 -11.58 -21.00 6.13
C ARG A 100 -12.35 -21.37 4.89
N GLU A 101 -13.41 -20.62 4.59
CA GLU A 101 -14.15 -20.77 3.35
C GLU A 101 -13.19 -20.69 2.15
N ALA A 102 -13.01 -21.84 1.48
CA ALA A 102 -11.97 -22.01 0.47
C ALA A 102 -12.45 -21.58 -0.91
N VAL A 103 -13.74 -21.77 -1.20
CA VAL A 103 -14.36 -21.39 -2.46
C VAL A 103 -15.60 -20.54 -2.23
N CYS A 104 -15.44 -19.22 -2.35
CA CYS A 104 -16.49 -18.23 -2.08
C CYS A 104 -17.66 -18.16 -3.10
N SER A 105 -17.94 -19.23 -3.84
CA SER A 105 -18.93 -19.23 -4.94
C SER A 105 -19.52 -20.61 -5.31
N ASP A 106 -19.20 -21.68 -4.57
CA ASP A 106 -19.64 -23.04 -4.92
C ASP A 106 -20.86 -23.55 -4.14
N GLY A 107 -21.37 -22.77 -3.18
CA GLY A 107 -22.54 -23.11 -2.38
C GLY A 107 -22.26 -24.12 -1.28
N VAL A 108 -21.00 -24.36 -0.94
CA VAL A 108 -20.56 -25.25 0.14
C VAL A 108 -20.08 -24.39 1.31
N ASP A 109 -20.27 -24.90 2.52
CA ASP A 109 -19.68 -24.38 3.75
C ASP A 109 -18.38 -25.20 3.94
N ASP A 110 -17.28 -24.71 3.37
CA ASP A 110 -16.01 -25.42 3.29
C ASP A 110 -15.32 -25.50 4.66
N ASP A 111 -15.59 -24.55 5.55
CA ASP A 111 -15.02 -24.50 6.89
C ASP A 111 -15.92 -25.05 8.01
N GLY A 112 -17.20 -25.23 7.73
CA GLY A 112 -18.19 -25.82 8.63
C GLY A 112 -18.66 -24.87 9.73
N ASP A 113 -18.45 -23.55 9.60
CA ASP A 113 -18.87 -22.55 10.58
C ASP A 113 -20.39 -22.26 10.52
N GLY A 114 -21.04 -22.71 9.44
CA GLY A 114 -22.47 -22.56 9.19
C GLY A 114 -22.82 -21.42 8.23
N SER A 115 -21.83 -20.66 7.78
CA SER A 115 -21.88 -19.71 6.69
C SER A 115 -21.27 -20.35 5.43
N ALA A 116 -21.50 -19.77 4.25
CA ALA A 116 -21.03 -20.34 2.99
C ALA A 116 -20.92 -19.23 1.95
N ASP A 117 -19.98 -19.33 1.02
CA ASP A 117 -19.71 -18.33 -0.01
C ASP A 117 -19.57 -16.92 0.59
N CYS A 118 -20.11 -15.88 -0.06
CA CYS A 118 -20.13 -14.53 0.48
C CYS A 118 -21.01 -14.30 1.71
N ALA A 119 -21.77 -15.29 2.17
CA ALA A 119 -22.37 -15.18 3.50
C ALA A 119 -21.32 -15.42 4.59
N ASP A 120 -20.17 -15.98 4.23
CA ASP A 120 -19.02 -16.24 5.08
C ASP A 120 -18.08 -15.04 5.19
N ALA A 121 -17.70 -14.68 6.42
CA ALA A 121 -16.80 -13.58 6.70
C ALA A 121 -15.40 -13.80 6.12
N ASP A 122 -14.98 -15.05 5.97
CA ASP A 122 -13.68 -15.43 5.43
C ASP A 122 -13.53 -15.18 3.93
N CYS A 123 -14.68 -14.94 3.27
CA CYS A 123 -14.76 -14.59 1.87
C CYS A 123 -14.70 -13.10 1.59
N LEU A 124 -14.67 -12.21 2.60
CA LEU A 124 -14.65 -10.76 2.37
C LEU A 124 -13.55 -10.34 1.38
N GLY A 125 -13.95 -9.65 0.31
CA GLY A 125 -13.08 -9.18 -0.77
C GLY A 125 -12.71 -10.23 -1.82
N GLN A 126 -13.04 -11.51 -1.62
CA GLN A 126 -12.78 -12.57 -2.60
C GLN A 126 -13.77 -12.49 -3.76
N ALA A 127 -13.32 -12.88 -4.95
CA ALA A 127 -14.20 -12.99 -6.11
C ALA A 127 -15.25 -14.09 -5.89
N CYS A 128 -16.50 -13.77 -6.21
CA CYS A 128 -17.64 -14.67 -6.01
C CYS A 128 -18.39 -15.02 -7.29
N ASP A 129 -17.91 -14.54 -8.43
CA ASP A 129 -18.28 -15.02 -9.75
C ASP A 129 -17.02 -15.25 -10.59
N ALA A 130 -17.01 -16.36 -11.33
CA ALA A 130 -15.94 -16.70 -12.27
C ALA A 130 -16.20 -16.16 -13.69
N VAL A 131 -17.38 -15.57 -13.95
CA VAL A 131 -17.84 -15.18 -15.28
C VAL A 131 -17.75 -13.67 -15.53
N GLU A 132 -18.00 -12.84 -14.53
CA GLU A 132 -17.86 -11.38 -14.62
C GLU A 132 -16.89 -10.87 -13.54
N VAL A 133 -15.86 -10.14 -13.96
CA VAL A 133 -14.72 -9.69 -13.14
C VAL A 133 -15.11 -8.57 -12.15
N THR A 134 -16.39 -8.32 -11.96
CA THR A 134 -16.93 -7.22 -11.16
C THR A 134 -17.59 -7.66 -9.86
N LEU A 135 -17.73 -8.97 -9.58
CA LEU A 135 -18.39 -9.45 -8.36
C LEU A 135 -17.42 -9.99 -7.31
N ASN A 136 -17.41 -9.35 -6.14
CA ASN A 136 -16.66 -9.77 -4.97
C ASN A 136 -17.59 -9.90 -3.76
N CYS A 137 -17.22 -10.72 -2.79
CA CYS A 137 -17.94 -10.78 -1.54
C CYS A 137 -17.72 -9.49 -0.74
N GLY A 138 -18.81 -8.86 -0.36
CA GLY A 138 -18.82 -7.58 0.33
C GLY A 138 -20.14 -7.37 1.04
N LEU A 139 -20.35 -6.16 1.55
CA LEU A 139 -21.62 -5.77 2.14
C LEU A 139 -22.57 -5.31 1.03
N ASP A 140 -23.78 -5.83 1.01
CA ASP A 140 -24.86 -5.29 0.18
C ASP A 140 -25.46 -4.00 0.76
N ALA A 141 -26.42 -3.41 0.04
CA ALA A 141 -27.11 -2.20 0.46
C ALA A 141 -27.91 -2.32 1.79
N GLN A 142 -27.95 -3.50 2.40
CA GLN A 142 -28.61 -3.83 3.65
C GLN A 142 -27.61 -4.27 4.73
N ASP A 143 -26.32 -4.03 4.52
CA ASP A 143 -25.21 -4.45 5.39
C ASP A 143 -25.14 -5.98 5.58
N ALA A 144 -25.63 -6.77 4.62
CA ALA A 144 -25.50 -8.21 4.63
C ALA A 144 -24.33 -8.64 3.74
N LEU A 145 -23.56 -9.61 4.22
CA LEU A 145 -22.47 -10.19 3.44
C LEU A 145 -23.06 -10.98 2.26
N ALA A 146 -22.69 -10.59 1.05
CA ALA A 146 -23.24 -11.12 -0.19
C ALA A 146 -22.27 -10.95 -1.36
N CYS A 147 -22.56 -11.65 -2.45
CA CYS A 147 -21.86 -11.46 -3.72
C CYS A 147 -22.38 -10.18 -4.37
N VAL A 148 -21.61 -9.10 -4.26
CA VAL A 148 -21.99 -7.77 -4.72
C VAL A 148 -21.13 -7.39 -5.91
N ALA A 149 -21.72 -6.68 -6.86
CA ALA A 149 -20.92 -6.02 -7.87
C ALA A 149 -20.15 -4.88 -7.20
N ARG A 150 -18.94 -4.62 -7.67
CA ARG A 150 -18.11 -3.49 -7.25
C ARG A 150 -17.65 -2.72 -8.47
N GLU A 151 -17.62 -1.40 -8.35
CA GLU A 151 -16.99 -0.57 -9.36
C GLU A 151 -15.46 -0.67 -9.29
N LEU A 152 -14.87 -1.26 -10.34
CA LEU A 152 -13.41 -1.43 -10.48
C LEU A 152 -12.82 -0.66 -11.65
N ASP A 153 -13.66 -0.23 -12.61
CA ASP A 153 -13.23 0.61 -13.73
C ASP A 153 -13.63 2.06 -13.44
N CYS A 154 -12.82 2.72 -12.62
CA CYS A 154 -13.14 4.01 -12.00
C CYS A 154 -12.96 5.22 -12.95
N ALA A 155 -13.06 4.99 -14.25
CA ALA A 155 -12.79 5.98 -15.30
C ALA A 155 -13.61 5.80 -16.59
N ASP A 156 -14.48 4.79 -16.67
CA ASP A 156 -15.22 4.47 -17.89
C ASP A 156 -16.55 5.23 -18.01
N GLY A 157 -16.95 5.95 -16.96
CA GLY A 157 -18.20 6.71 -16.92
C GLY A 157 -19.45 5.85 -16.76
N LEU A 158 -19.32 4.60 -16.33
CA LEU A 158 -20.38 3.63 -16.18
C LEU A 158 -20.44 3.12 -14.73
N ASP A 159 -21.62 3.25 -14.13
CA ASP A 159 -22.01 2.58 -12.88
C ASP A 159 -22.00 1.05 -13.09
N ASN A 160 -20.84 0.44 -12.88
CA ASN A 160 -20.57 -0.97 -13.21
C ASN A 160 -21.10 -1.94 -12.13
N ASP A 161 -21.44 -1.44 -10.95
CA ASP A 161 -22.09 -2.22 -9.88
C ASP A 161 -23.59 -1.94 -9.70
N GLY A 162 -24.09 -0.87 -10.32
CA GLY A 162 -25.50 -0.52 -10.37
C GLY A 162 -26.02 0.14 -9.09
N ASP A 163 -25.14 0.68 -8.23
CA ASP A 163 -25.52 1.31 -6.97
C ASP A 163 -26.06 2.75 -7.15
N GLY A 164 -25.81 3.33 -8.33
CA GLY A 164 -26.23 4.66 -8.74
C GLY A 164 -25.15 5.74 -8.65
N LEU A 165 -23.95 5.38 -8.21
CA LEU A 165 -22.72 6.18 -8.31
C LEU A 165 -21.84 5.58 -9.42
N ALA A 166 -20.81 6.33 -9.83
CA ALA A 166 -19.93 5.91 -10.92
C ALA A 166 -18.58 6.62 -10.82
N ASP A 167 -17.54 5.97 -11.31
CA ASP A 167 -16.15 6.39 -11.23
C ASP A 167 -15.77 6.80 -9.79
N CYS A 168 -14.97 7.86 -9.63
CA CYS A 168 -14.58 8.35 -8.31
C CYS A 168 -15.73 8.81 -7.42
N LEU A 169 -16.94 9.01 -7.94
CA LEU A 169 -18.09 9.32 -7.08
C LEU A 169 -18.58 8.08 -6.31
N ASP A 170 -18.18 6.90 -6.74
CA ASP A 170 -18.47 5.64 -6.08
C ASP A 170 -17.48 5.35 -4.95
N ALA A 171 -18.00 4.76 -3.88
CA ALA A 171 -17.21 4.39 -2.71
C ALA A 171 -16.30 3.18 -2.98
N ASP A 172 -16.64 2.31 -3.92
CA ASP A 172 -15.83 1.17 -4.31
C ASP A 172 -14.55 1.57 -5.05
N CYS A 173 -14.55 2.77 -5.65
CA CYS A 173 -13.43 3.35 -6.36
C CYS A 173 -12.39 4.06 -5.49
N ALA A 174 -12.64 4.27 -4.19
CA ALA A 174 -11.71 5.00 -3.32
C ALA A 174 -10.30 4.37 -3.31
N GLY A 175 -9.30 5.16 -3.71
CA GLY A 175 -7.89 4.74 -3.83
C GLY A 175 -7.59 3.85 -5.04
N LEU A 176 -8.55 3.63 -5.95
CA LEU A 176 -8.32 2.94 -7.22
C LEU A 176 -7.94 3.93 -8.32
N ALA A 177 -7.12 3.47 -9.26
CA ALA A 177 -6.70 4.25 -10.41
C ALA A 177 -7.91 4.71 -11.24
N CYS A 178 -7.97 6.01 -11.49
CA CYS A 178 -9.09 6.68 -12.15
C CYS A 178 -8.73 7.29 -13.51
N ASN A 179 -7.51 7.03 -13.98
CA ASN A 179 -7.05 7.47 -15.28
C ASN A 179 -6.32 6.32 -16.01
N PRO A 180 -6.92 5.73 -17.06
CA PRO A 180 -6.32 4.62 -17.80
C PRO A 180 -5.06 5.02 -18.58
N SER A 181 -4.86 6.33 -18.79
CA SER A 181 -3.69 6.87 -19.47
C SER A 181 -2.60 7.28 -18.49
N ASP A 182 -2.93 7.38 -17.20
CA ASP A 182 -2.03 7.82 -16.13
C ASP A 182 -2.35 7.12 -14.81
N PRO A 183 -1.70 5.99 -14.49
CA PRO A 183 -2.01 5.21 -13.29
C PRO A 183 -1.71 5.92 -11.98
N SER A 184 -1.02 7.07 -12.00
CA SER A 184 -0.76 7.89 -10.81
C SER A 184 -2.04 8.46 -10.22
N HIS A 185 -3.00 8.82 -11.08
CA HIS A 185 -4.25 9.38 -10.59
C HIS A 185 -5.15 8.30 -9.99
N VAL A 186 -5.56 8.51 -8.74
CA VAL A 186 -6.56 7.70 -8.06
C VAL A 186 -7.78 8.51 -7.65
N CYS A 187 -8.86 7.81 -7.34
CA CYS A 187 -10.02 8.44 -6.72
C CYS A 187 -9.74 8.77 -5.26
N ALA A 188 -9.60 10.05 -4.96
CA ALA A 188 -9.48 10.53 -3.58
C ALA A 188 -10.41 11.73 -3.34
N ILE A 189 -10.41 12.22 -2.10
CA ILE A 189 -11.22 13.37 -1.71
C ILE A 189 -10.44 14.65 -1.99
N ASP A 190 -11.01 15.59 -2.76
CA ASP A 190 -10.39 16.90 -2.97
C ASP A 190 -10.43 17.78 -1.71
N GLY A 191 -9.75 18.93 -1.75
CA GLY A 191 -9.72 19.90 -0.65
C GLY A 191 -11.08 20.52 -0.28
N GLU A 192 -12.13 20.27 -1.06
CA GLU A 192 -13.51 20.72 -0.82
C GLU A 192 -14.41 19.56 -0.33
N GLY A 193 -13.86 18.35 -0.17
CA GLY A 193 -14.57 17.17 0.33
C GLY A 193 -15.30 16.36 -0.75
N ALA A 194 -15.03 16.61 -2.03
CA ALA A 194 -15.64 15.88 -3.15
C ALA A 194 -14.75 14.71 -3.61
N PRO A 195 -15.30 13.51 -3.81
CA PRO A 195 -14.59 12.42 -4.46
C PRO A 195 -14.32 12.77 -5.93
N VAL A 196 -13.05 12.86 -6.32
CA VAL A 196 -12.65 13.17 -7.70
C VAL A 196 -11.39 12.41 -8.07
N CYS A 197 -11.12 12.32 -9.36
CA CYS A 197 -9.85 11.80 -9.86
C CYS A 197 -8.77 12.85 -9.62
N VAL A 198 -7.85 12.57 -8.70
CA VAL A 198 -6.74 13.46 -8.34
C VAL A 198 -5.41 12.75 -8.59
N GLY A 199 -4.41 13.51 -9.03
CA GLY A 199 -3.01 13.17 -8.81
C GLY A 199 -2.51 13.90 -7.55
N GLU A 200 -1.22 13.81 -7.26
CA GLU A 200 -0.65 14.44 -6.09
C GLU A 200 -0.82 15.99 -6.11
N LEU A 201 -1.46 16.52 -5.06
CA LEU A 201 -1.89 17.93 -4.98
C LEU A 201 -1.16 18.74 -3.91
N ASP A 202 -0.64 18.09 -2.86
CA ASP A 202 0.15 18.72 -1.81
C ASP A 202 1.61 18.29 -1.92
N CYS A 203 2.36 19.00 -2.75
CA CYS A 203 3.71 18.59 -3.15
C CYS A 203 4.80 18.90 -2.12
N ALA A 204 4.44 18.93 -0.84
CA ALA A 204 5.32 19.29 0.26
C ALA A 204 4.94 18.69 1.63
N ASP A 205 3.89 17.87 1.71
CA ASP A 205 3.40 17.33 2.99
C ASP A 205 4.00 15.96 3.33
N GLY A 206 4.77 15.38 2.41
CA GLY A 206 5.41 14.08 2.56
C GLY A 206 4.43 12.92 2.53
N LEU A 207 3.23 13.11 1.97
CA LEU A 207 2.19 12.09 1.86
C LEU A 207 1.83 11.82 0.40
N ASP A 208 1.93 10.56 0.02
CA ASP A 208 1.44 10.01 -1.25
C ASP A 208 -0.09 10.15 -1.32
N SER A 209 -0.55 11.30 -1.80
CA SER A 209 -1.97 11.68 -1.75
C SER A 209 -2.80 10.98 -2.84
N ASP A 210 -2.15 10.47 -3.87
CA ASP A 210 -2.75 9.70 -4.96
C ASP A 210 -2.31 8.22 -4.97
N GLY A 211 -1.56 7.76 -3.98
CA GLY A 211 -1.28 6.35 -3.73
C GLY A 211 -0.39 5.68 -4.78
N ASP A 212 0.36 6.45 -5.57
CA ASP A 212 1.17 5.94 -6.67
C ASP A 212 2.60 5.55 -6.28
N THR A 213 2.93 5.69 -4.99
CA THR A 213 4.21 5.46 -4.30
C THR A 213 5.25 6.56 -4.47
N LEU A 214 4.98 7.57 -5.28
CA LEU A 214 5.77 8.79 -5.36
C LEU A 214 5.16 9.83 -4.42
N VAL A 215 6.01 10.74 -3.96
CA VAL A 215 5.65 11.72 -2.92
C VAL A 215 6.29 13.05 -3.24
N ASP A 216 5.55 14.12 -3.02
CA ASP A 216 5.96 15.50 -3.23
C ASP A 216 6.59 15.73 -4.62
N CYS A 217 7.71 16.46 -4.71
CA CYS A 217 8.40 16.70 -5.97
C CYS A 217 9.05 15.47 -6.61
N ALA A 218 9.02 14.30 -5.95
CA ALA A 218 9.37 13.05 -6.61
C ALA A 218 8.23 12.57 -7.53
N ASP A 219 7.02 13.07 -7.32
CA ASP A 219 5.83 12.76 -8.09
C ASP A 219 5.73 13.62 -9.37
N PRO A 220 5.43 12.99 -10.54
CA PRO A 220 5.22 13.69 -11.81
C PRO A 220 4.06 14.68 -11.81
N ASP A 221 3.00 14.44 -11.04
CA ASP A 221 1.80 15.28 -10.91
C ASP A 221 2.09 16.57 -10.16
N CYS A 222 3.16 16.58 -9.36
CA CYS A 222 3.69 17.76 -8.70
C CYS A 222 4.46 18.73 -9.60
N LEU A 223 4.75 18.37 -10.86
CA LEU A 223 5.55 19.22 -11.76
C LEU A 223 4.92 20.61 -11.96
N SER A 224 5.67 21.65 -11.60
CA SER A 224 5.24 23.06 -11.62
C SER A 224 4.17 23.45 -10.59
N LEU A 225 3.79 22.56 -9.67
CA LEU A 225 3.03 22.89 -8.48
C LEU A 225 3.93 23.43 -7.38
N GLY A 226 3.35 24.21 -6.47
CA GLY A 226 4.06 24.80 -5.34
C GLY A 226 4.46 23.72 -4.33
N CYS A 227 5.69 23.78 -3.85
CA CYS A 227 6.29 22.75 -2.99
C CYS A 227 6.80 23.32 -1.66
N ASP A 228 6.43 24.57 -1.34
CA ASP A 228 6.80 25.22 -0.08
C ASP A 228 5.64 26.13 0.36
N ALA A 229 5.01 25.78 1.48
CA ALA A 229 3.90 26.53 2.05
C ALA A 229 4.32 27.90 2.60
N GLU A 230 5.60 28.08 2.93
CA GLU A 230 6.17 29.31 3.47
C GLU A 230 6.83 30.17 2.36
N ASP A 231 7.11 29.58 1.19
CA ASP A 231 7.72 30.24 0.04
C ASP A 231 7.02 29.92 -1.29
N ALA A 232 6.01 30.73 -1.61
CA ALA A 232 5.23 30.64 -2.85
C ALA A 232 6.04 30.89 -4.14
N THR A 233 7.35 31.18 -4.05
CA THR A 233 8.23 31.26 -5.22
C THR A 233 8.82 29.91 -5.61
N LYS A 234 8.72 28.89 -4.75
CA LYS A 234 9.22 27.55 -5.06
C LYS A 234 8.18 26.66 -5.73
N ALA A 235 8.64 25.82 -6.64
CA ALA A 235 7.82 24.82 -7.31
C ALA A 235 8.64 23.57 -7.62
N CYS A 236 7.99 22.42 -7.77
CA CYS A 236 8.68 21.20 -8.20
C CYS A 236 9.14 21.36 -9.65
N ARG A 237 10.45 21.40 -9.85
CA ARG A 237 11.08 21.66 -11.16
C ARG A 237 12.35 20.84 -11.31
N PRO A 238 12.78 20.54 -12.54
CA PRO A 238 14.03 19.85 -12.79
C PRO A 238 15.23 20.80 -12.66
N ASP A 239 16.29 20.34 -12.00
CA ASP A 239 17.58 21.02 -11.93
C ASP A 239 18.40 20.88 -13.24
N ALA A 240 19.62 21.41 -13.25
CA ALA A 240 20.58 21.28 -14.35
C ALA A 240 20.95 19.85 -14.76
N LEU A 241 20.71 18.87 -13.89
CA LEU A 241 20.98 17.45 -14.10
C LEU A 241 19.71 16.64 -14.41
N GLY A 242 18.53 17.27 -14.36
CA GLY A 242 17.22 16.65 -14.59
C GLY A 242 16.62 15.99 -13.34
N GLN A 243 17.15 16.27 -12.15
CA GLN A 243 16.56 15.86 -10.88
C GLN A 243 15.43 16.82 -10.52
N VAL A 244 14.23 16.28 -10.29
CA VAL A 244 13.07 17.09 -9.86
C VAL A 244 13.10 17.21 -8.34
N ALA A 245 13.04 18.45 -7.85
CA ALA A 245 12.90 18.75 -6.43
C ALA A 245 12.25 20.14 -6.27
N CYS A 246 12.13 20.57 -5.02
CA CYS A 246 11.58 21.87 -4.70
C CYS A 246 12.63 22.98 -4.85
N TYR A 247 12.67 23.63 -6.02
CA TYR A 247 13.57 24.72 -6.32
C TYR A 247 12.82 26.05 -6.38
N GLY A 248 13.56 27.15 -6.18
CA GLY A 248 13.03 28.51 -6.29
C GLY A 248 12.77 28.94 -7.75
N VAL A 249 12.69 30.25 -7.94
CA VAL A 249 12.74 30.87 -9.27
C VAL A 249 13.84 31.92 -9.26
N GLU A 250 14.76 31.84 -10.21
CA GLU A 250 15.83 32.81 -10.33
C GLU A 250 15.25 34.21 -10.58
N THR A 251 15.49 35.12 -9.63
CA THR A 251 14.95 36.49 -9.68
C THR A 251 16.00 37.55 -9.93
N VAL A 252 17.29 37.24 -9.72
CA VAL A 252 18.44 38.13 -9.86
C VAL A 252 19.37 37.60 -10.94
N CYS A 253 19.08 37.97 -12.18
CA CYS A 253 19.74 37.42 -13.36
C CYS A 253 21.13 38.02 -13.71
N ASP A 254 21.83 38.65 -12.76
CA ASP A 254 23.09 39.35 -13.02
C ASP A 254 24.09 39.44 -11.85
N ASP A 255 23.91 38.67 -10.78
CA ASP A 255 24.77 38.75 -9.60
C ASP A 255 25.78 37.60 -9.45
N GLY A 256 25.70 36.60 -10.34
CA GLY A 256 26.60 35.45 -10.38
C GLY A 256 26.32 34.41 -9.31
N LEU A 257 25.14 34.45 -8.69
CA LEU A 257 24.63 33.45 -7.77
C LEU A 257 23.57 32.59 -8.45
N ASP A 258 23.34 31.43 -7.84
CA ASP A 258 22.27 30.49 -8.11
C ASP A 258 21.26 30.72 -6.98
N ASP A 259 20.36 31.69 -7.15
CA ASP A 259 19.47 32.15 -6.09
C ASP A 259 18.27 31.20 -5.89
N ASP A 260 17.97 30.35 -6.87
CA ASP A 260 16.93 29.32 -6.78
C ASP A 260 17.43 27.90 -6.51
N LEU A 261 18.76 27.72 -6.51
CA LEU A 261 19.48 26.49 -6.17
C LEU A 261 19.21 25.34 -7.14
N ASP A 262 18.83 25.65 -8.39
CA ASP A 262 18.59 24.66 -9.45
C ASP A 262 19.86 24.28 -10.24
N GLY A 263 20.99 24.90 -9.89
CA GLY A 263 22.30 24.64 -10.47
C GLY A 263 22.63 25.47 -11.72
N TRP A 264 21.71 26.33 -12.18
CA TRP A 264 21.97 27.36 -13.17
C TRP A 264 22.22 28.72 -12.50
N ILE A 265 22.81 29.66 -13.26
CA ILE A 265 23.22 30.97 -12.74
C ILE A 265 22.88 32.03 -13.79
N ASP A 266 22.26 33.13 -13.35
CA ASP A 266 21.99 34.32 -14.14
C ASP A 266 21.37 33.99 -15.53
N GLY A 267 21.86 34.60 -16.62
CA GLY A 267 21.38 34.36 -17.98
C GLY A 267 21.68 32.96 -18.56
N ALA A 268 22.31 32.05 -17.82
CA ALA A 268 22.33 30.63 -18.17
C ALA A 268 21.09 29.89 -17.64
N ASP A 269 20.39 30.49 -16.69
CA ASP A 269 19.15 30.02 -16.11
C ASP A 269 17.96 30.21 -17.05
N SER A 270 17.04 29.23 -17.03
CA SER A 270 15.80 29.27 -17.79
C SER A 270 14.78 30.26 -17.25
N ASP A 271 14.79 30.54 -15.94
CA ASP A 271 13.93 31.52 -15.27
C ASP A 271 14.36 32.98 -15.56
N CYS A 272 15.61 33.16 -15.98
CA CYS A 272 16.14 34.41 -16.51
C CYS A 272 15.86 34.65 -17.99
N ALA A 273 15.17 33.72 -18.68
CA ALA A 273 14.85 33.87 -20.09
C ALA A 273 13.97 35.12 -20.34
N GLY A 274 14.61 36.18 -20.85
CA GLY A 274 13.95 37.44 -21.21
C GLY A 274 13.99 38.55 -20.17
N ARG A 275 14.79 38.40 -19.11
CA ARG A 275 15.11 39.48 -18.15
C ARG A 275 16.44 40.15 -18.45
#